data_AF-A0A923V2K2-F1
#
_entry.id   AF-A0A923V2K2-F1
#
_cell.length_a   1.000
_cell.length_b   1.000
_cell.length_c   1.000
_cell.angle_alpha   90.00
_cell.angle_beta   90.00
_cell.angle_gamma   90.00
#
_symmetry.space_group_name_H-M   'P 1'
#
loop_
_entity.id
_entity.type
_entity.pdbx_description
1 polymer ?
#
loop_
_entity_poly.entity_id
_entity_poly.type
_entity_poly.pdbx_seq_one_letter_code
_entity_poly.pdbx_strand_id
1 'polypeptide(L)'
;MTNISRKKFIKAGILASIGFIFLDSVWFEKYVIDWNYFDVSKPPEDKVKIIQISDLHFDKFRNFHKSIARKINSIKPDLIFITGDSVDHTDKIEPLNRFLELIDHCILKYAITGNWEYWGNVNLQKLNDVYAKNNCQL
;
A
#
# COMPACT_ATOMS: atom_id res chain seq x y z
N MET A 1 2.88 34.67 37.93
CA MET A 1 2.23 33.37 37.64
C MET A 1 0.78 33.65 37.25
N THR A 2 0.39 33.40 36.01
CA THR A 2 -0.99 33.66 35.53
C THR A 2 -1.95 32.62 36.13
N ASN A 3 -2.90 33.06 36.96
CA ASN A 3 -3.93 32.19 37.52
C ASN A 3 -4.90 31.72 36.43
N ILE A 4 -4.80 30.45 36.04
CA ILE A 4 -5.75 29.82 35.11
C ILE A 4 -7.02 29.48 35.89
N SER A 5 -8.17 29.99 35.44
CA SER A 5 -9.46 29.65 36.06
C SER A 5 -9.86 28.22 35.70
N ARG A 6 -10.60 27.54 36.60
CA ARG A 6 -11.12 26.17 36.38
C ARG A 6 -11.85 26.03 35.04
N LYS A 7 -12.62 27.06 34.63
CA LYS A 7 -13.32 27.10 33.34
C LYS A 7 -12.36 27.16 32.14
N LYS A 8 -11.26 27.93 32.23
CA LYS A 8 -10.24 27.99 31.18
C LYS A 8 -9.47 26.68 31.07
N PHE A 9 -9.16 26.05 32.21
CA PHE A 9 -8.51 24.74 32.24
C PHE A 9 -9.37 23.65 31.57
N ILE A 10 -10.66 23.56 31.92
CA ILE A 10 -11.58 22.58 31.32
C ILE A 10 -11.73 22.83 29.81
N LYS A 11 -11.90 24.08 29.36
CA LYS A 11 -11.99 24.41 27.93
C LYS A 11 -10.73 24.03 27.17
N ALA A 12 -9.54 24.29 27.75
CA ALA A 12 -8.27 23.91 27.15
C ALA A 12 -8.14 22.37 27.04
N GLY A 13 -8.56 21.64 28.08
CA GLY A 13 -8.60 20.18 28.06
C GLY A 13 -9.49 19.63 26.94
N ILE A 14 -10.72 20.14 26.81
CA ILE A 14 -11.65 19.72 25.74
C ILE A 14 -11.07 20.02 24.36
N LEU A 15 -10.51 21.22 24.15
CA LEU A 15 -9.90 21.59 22.87
C LEU A 15 -8.72 20.68 22.51
N ALA A 16 -7.88 20.35 23.50
CA ALA A 16 -6.75 19.45 23.33
C ALA A 16 -7.21 18.03 22.98
N SER A 17 -8.26 17.51 23.64
CA SER A 17 -8.83 16.19 23.33
C SER A 17 -9.41 16.15 21.91
N ILE A 18 -10.15 17.18 21.49
CA ILE A 18 -10.66 17.27 20.12
C ILE A 18 -9.50 17.32 19.12
N GLY A 19 -8.48 18.15 19.38
CA GLY A 19 -7.28 18.22 18.54
C GLY A 19 -6.56 16.87 18.42
N PHE A 20 -6.47 16.11 19.51
CA PHE A 20 -5.86 14.79 19.52
C PHE A 20 -6.65 13.77 18.69
N ILE A 21 -7.98 13.77 18.80
CA ILE A 21 -8.86 12.91 17.99
C ILE A 21 -8.75 13.25 16.51
N PHE A 22 -8.70 14.53 16.15
CA PHE A 22 -8.52 14.94 14.76
C PHE A 22 -7.14 14.54 14.21
N LEU A 23 -6.08 14.68 15.01
CA LEU A 23 -4.74 14.24 14.61
C LEU A 23 -4.69 12.72 14.40
N ASP A 24 -5.29 11.97 15.31
CA ASP A 24 -5.36 10.51 15.24
C ASP A 24 -6.17 10.05 14.02
N SER A 25 -7.38 10.58 13.82
CA SER A 25 -8.25 10.23 12.70
C SER A 25 -7.66 10.61 11.33
N VAL A 26 -6.98 11.76 11.22
CA VAL A 26 -6.41 12.20 9.94
C VAL A 26 -5.08 11.50 9.62
N TRP A 27 -4.32 11.07 10.63
CA TRP A 27 -2.98 10.52 10.43
C TRP A 27 -2.91 9.01 10.58
N PHE A 28 -3.54 8.40 11.59
CA PHE A 28 -3.26 7.00 11.93
C PHE A 28 -3.95 6.01 10.98
N GLU A 29 -5.28 6.09 10.82
CA GLU A 29 -6.03 5.09 10.05
C GLU A 29 -5.60 4.98 8.59
N LYS A 30 -5.17 6.08 7.97
CA LYS A 30 -4.81 6.09 6.54
C LYS A 30 -3.45 5.44 6.22
N TYR A 31 -2.60 5.21 7.22
CA TYR A 31 -1.24 4.71 7.01
C TYR A 31 -0.94 3.38 7.72
N VAL A 32 -1.90 2.81 8.45
CA VAL A 32 -1.74 1.46 9.02
C VAL A 32 -1.97 0.44 7.92
N ILE A 33 -0.89 -0.23 7.53
CA ILE A 33 -0.94 -1.38 6.62
C ILE A 33 -0.85 -2.61 7.49
N ASP A 34 -1.94 -3.38 7.51
CA ASP A 34 -1.96 -4.65 8.20
C ASP A 34 -1.32 -5.74 7.32
N TRP A 35 -0.50 -6.59 7.95
CA TRP A 35 0.18 -7.68 7.28
C TRP A 35 -0.31 -9.00 7.84
N ASN A 36 -1.11 -9.70 7.04
CA ASN A 36 -1.64 -11.01 7.40
C ASN A 36 -0.70 -12.11 6.93
N TYR A 37 -0.45 -13.09 7.79
CA TYR A 37 0.43 -14.22 7.51
C TYR A 37 -0.35 -15.53 7.65
N PHE A 38 -0.39 -16.30 6.58
CA PHE A 38 -1.04 -17.61 6.55
C PHE A 38 -0.01 -18.67 6.17
N ASP A 39 0.17 -19.68 7.01
CA ASP A 39 0.95 -20.87 6.68
C ASP A 39 -0.01 -22.02 6.38
N VAL A 40 -0.14 -22.33 5.09
CA VAL A 40 -0.98 -23.43 4.58
C VAL A 40 -0.16 -24.66 4.20
N SER A 41 1.16 -24.63 4.42
CA SER A 41 2.05 -25.73 4.06
C SER A 41 1.82 -26.96 4.94
N LYS A 42 1.92 -28.15 4.36
CA LYS A 42 1.93 -29.41 5.08
C LYS A 42 3.36 -29.97 5.10
N PRO A 43 3.94 -30.25 6.28
CA PRO A 43 5.23 -30.94 6.33
C PRO A 43 5.14 -32.30 5.60
N PRO A 44 6.17 -32.75 4.86
CA PRO A 44 7.53 -32.23 4.78
C PRO A 44 7.82 -31.39 3.52
N GLU A 45 6.81 -30.81 2.86
CA GLU A 45 6.99 -30.13 1.57
C GLU A 45 7.80 -28.83 1.67
N ASP A 46 8.52 -28.50 0.60
CA ASP A 46 9.24 -27.23 0.46
C ASP A 46 8.25 -26.06 0.53
N LYS A 47 8.55 -25.09 1.40
CA LYS A 47 7.69 -23.93 1.61
C LYS A 47 7.92 -22.88 0.53
N VAL A 48 6.84 -22.48 -0.13
CA VAL A 48 6.82 -21.32 -1.03
C VAL A 48 6.25 -20.12 -0.28
N LYS A 49 6.94 -18.99 -0.32
CA LYS A 49 6.50 -17.71 0.24
C LYS A 49 5.90 -16.83 -0.83
N ILE A 50 4.64 -16.49 -0.63
CA ILE A 50 3.87 -15.68 -1.56
C ILE A 50 3.41 -14.42 -0.82
N ILE A 51 3.55 -13.26 -1.47
CA ILE A 51 2.90 -12.04 -1.02
C ILE A 51 1.75 -11.73 -1.97
N GLN A 52 0.55 -11.54 -1.43
CA GLN A 52 -0.59 -11.01 -2.16
C GLN A 52 -0.74 -9.52 -1.84
N ILE A 53 -0.98 -8.73 -2.88
CA ILE A 53 -1.27 -7.31 -2.81
C ILE A 53 -2.53 -7.07 -3.64
N SER A 54 -3.48 -6.30 -3.13
CA SER A 54 -4.69 -5.90 -3.87
C SER A 54 -5.01 -4.44 -3.61
N ASP A 55 -5.91 -3.87 -4.42
CA ASP A 55 -6.55 -2.57 -4.17
C ASP A 55 -5.54 -1.46 -3.87
N LEU A 56 -4.42 -1.44 -4.62
CA LEU A 56 -3.36 -0.46 -4.39
C LEU A 56 -3.82 0.97 -4.68
N HIS A 57 -4.75 1.15 -5.62
CA HIS A 57 -5.37 2.45 -5.94
C HIS A 57 -4.35 3.60 -5.97
N PHE A 58 -3.29 3.43 -6.76
CA PHE A 58 -2.19 4.40 -6.77
C PHE A 58 -2.68 5.78 -7.23
N ASP A 59 -2.77 6.76 -6.34
CA ASP A 59 -2.97 8.16 -6.74
C ASP A 59 -1.63 8.89 -6.86
N LYS A 60 -0.82 8.82 -5.80
CA LYS A 60 0.49 9.47 -5.70
C LYS A 60 1.48 8.58 -5.00
N PHE A 61 2.72 8.61 -5.48
CA PHE A 61 3.83 7.96 -4.79
C PHE A 61 4.16 8.71 -3.48
N ARG A 62 4.20 7.98 -2.37
CA ARG A 62 4.42 8.49 -1.00
C ARG A 62 5.44 7.65 -0.23
N ASN A 63 5.98 8.20 0.86
CA ASN A 63 7.00 7.54 1.68
C ASN A 63 6.59 6.18 2.25
N PHE A 64 5.30 5.96 2.54
CA PHE A 64 4.84 4.67 3.07
C PHE A 64 5.04 3.53 2.05
N HIS A 65 4.91 3.79 0.74
CA HIS A 65 5.19 2.81 -0.31
C HIS A 65 6.65 2.33 -0.27
N LYS A 66 7.60 3.22 0.09
CA LYS A 66 8.99 2.83 0.31
C LYS A 66 9.13 1.88 1.50
N SER A 67 8.33 2.05 2.55
CA SER A 67 8.30 1.14 3.69
C SER A 67 7.73 -0.23 3.31
N ILE A 68 6.65 -0.25 2.50
CA ILE A 68 6.09 -1.51 1.95
C ILE A 68 7.15 -2.24 1.13
N ALA A 69 7.76 -1.57 0.15
CA ALA A 69 8.74 -2.19 -0.74
C ALA A 69 9.96 -2.72 0.05
N ARG A 70 10.45 -1.96 1.04
CA ARG A 70 11.51 -2.43 1.95
C ARG A 70 11.10 -3.70 2.71
N LYS A 71 9.86 -3.76 3.20
CA LYS A 71 9.34 -4.94 3.90
C LYS A 71 9.23 -6.15 2.95
N ILE A 72 8.68 -5.97 1.75
CA ILE A 72 8.63 -7.01 0.71
C ILE A 72 10.03 -7.57 0.45
N ASN A 73 11.00 -6.71 0.18
CA ASN A 73 12.39 -7.11 -0.11
C ASN A 73 13.06 -7.81 1.09
N SER A 74 12.70 -7.44 2.33
CA SER A 74 13.22 -8.11 3.53
C SER A 74 12.65 -9.51 3.74
N ILE A 75 11.39 -9.74 3.33
CA ILE A 75 10.73 -11.05 3.41
C ILE A 75 11.34 -12.04 2.41
N LYS A 76 11.84 -11.52 1.27
CA LYS A 76 12.35 -12.30 0.13
C LYS A 76 11.33 -13.38 -0.29
N PRO A 77 10.13 -12.97 -0.74
CA PRO A 77 9.15 -13.91 -1.26
C PRO A 77 9.65 -14.55 -2.55
N ASP A 78 9.14 -15.73 -2.85
CA ASP A 78 9.38 -16.39 -4.13
C ASP A 78 8.53 -15.73 -5.24
N LEU A 79 7.31 -15.30 -4.88
CA LEU A 79 6.32 -14.74 -5.80
C LEU A 79 5.52 -13.60 -5.17
N ILE A 80 5.08 -12.65 -6.01
CA ILE A 80 4.11 -11.62 -5.64
C ILE A 80 2.90 -11.70 -6.58
N PHE A 81 1.69 -11.72 -6.02
CA PHE A 81 0.45 -11.57 -6.79
C PHE A 81 -0.16 -10.20 -6.54
N ILE A 82 -0.50 -9.49 -7.60
CA ILE A 82 -1.22 -8.22 -7.61
C ILE A 82 -2.64 -8.50 -8.12
N THR A 83 -3.62 -8.59 -7.23
CA THR A 83 -4.95 -9.12 -7.54
C THR A 83 -5.98 -8.05 -7.89
N GLY A 84 -5.62 -7.11 -8.78
CA GLY A 84 -6.52 -6.08 -9.31
C GLY A 84 -6.48 -4.74 -8.57
N ASP A 85 -7.18 -3.76 -9.15
CA ASP A 85 -7.39 -2.40 -8.62
C ASP A 85 -6.08 -1.70 -8.22
N SER A 86 -5.09 -1.84 -9.09
CA SER A 86 -3.79 -1.19 -8.96
C SER A 86 -3.84 0.30 -9.27
N VAL A 87 -4.59 0.69 -10.30
CA VAL A 87 -4.70 2.06 -10.80
C VAL A 87 -6.11 2.39 -11.29
N ASP A 88 -6.57 3.59 -10.95
CA ASP A 88 -7.89 4.07 -11.39
C ASP A 88 -7.84 4.71 -12.78
N HIS A 89 -6.69 5.25 -13.19
CA HIS A 89 -6.54 6.03 -14.41
C HIS A 89 -5.14 5.85 -15.04
N THR A 90 -5.03 6.09 -16.34
CA THR A 90 -3.78 5.90 -17.10
C THR A 90 -2.62 6.79 -16.64
N ASP A 91 -2.89 7.95 -16.05
CA ASP A 91 -1.88 8.84 -15.48
C ASP A 91 -1.26 8.29 -14.19
N LYS A 92 -1.94 7.35 -13.53
CA LYS A 92 -1.52 6.71 -12.27
C LYS A 92 -0.54 5.54 -12.44
N ILE A 93 -0.38 5.07 -13.68
CA ILE A 93 0.59 4.03 -14.03
C ILE A 93 2.03 4.45 -13.66
N GLU A 94 2.37 5.73 -13.77
CA GLU A 94 3.72 6.21 -13.44
C GLU A 94 4.03 6.13 -11.94
N PRO A 95 3.15 6.61 -11.03
CA PRO A 95 3.26 6.32 -9.60
C PRO A 95 3.38 4.83 -9.25
N LEU A 96 2.61 3.96 -9.92
CA LEU A 96 2.70 2.51 -9.76
C LEU A 96 4.09 2.00 -10.19
N ASN A 97 4.59 2.42 -11.35
CA ASN A 97 5.92 2.05 -11.85
C ASN A 97 7.01 2.36 -10.80
N ARG A 98 6.98 3.56 -10.20
CA ARG A 98 7.95 3.95 -9.15
C ARG A 98 7.90 3.09 -7.91
N PHE A 99 6.74 2.53 -7.57
CA PHE A 99 6.63 1.58 -6.48
C PHE A 99 7.20 0.22 -6.86
N LEU A 100 6.87 -0.28 -8.06
CA LEU A 100 7.39 -1.56 -8.56
C LEU A 100 8.91 -1.55 -8.70
N GLU A 101 9.51 -0.43 -9.11
CA GLU A 101 10.96 -0.23 -9.20
C GLU A 101 11.68 -0.31 -7.85
N LEU A 102 10.97 -0.19 -6.73
CA LEU A 102 11.55 -0.35 -5.39
C LEU A 102 11.52 -1.80 -4.90
N ILE A 103 10.73 -2.65 -5.53
CA ILE A 103 10.71 -4.08 -5.22
C ILE A 103 11.86 -4.73 -5.99
N ASP A 104 12.54 -5.69 -5.37
CA ASP A 104 13.60 -6.44 -6.02
C ASP A 104 13.12 -6.98 -7.39
N HIS A 105 13.89 -6.67 -8.43
CA HIS A 105 13.56 -7.02 -9.81
C HIS A 105 13.58 -8.54 -10.02
N CYS A 106 14.41 -9.26 -9.27
CA CYS A 106 14.52 -10.72 -9.35
C CYS A 106 13.26 -11.47 -8.85
N ILE A 107 12.42 -10.82 -8.04
CA ILE A 107 11.17 -11.42 -7.56
C ILE A 107 10.16 -11.45 -8.71
N LEU A 108 9.64 -12.62 -9.03
CA LEU A 108 8.62 -12.79 -10.07
C LEU A 108 7.26 -12.29 -9.57
N LYS A 109 6.56 -11.53 -10.41
CA LYS A 109 5.30 -10.89 -10.06
C LYS A 109 4.23 -11.26 -11.09
N TYR A 110 3.01 -11.47 -10.66
CA TYR A 110 1.85 -11.66 -11.53
C TYR A 110 0.76 -10.68 -11.15
N ALA A 111 0.16 -10.02 -12.13
CA ALA A 111 -0.92 -9.08 -11.95
C ALA A 111 -2.15 -9.53 -12.72
N ILE A 112 -3.32 -9.12 -12.25
CA ILE A 112 -4.57 -9.16 -13.02
C ILE A 112 -5.23 -7.78 -12.95
N THR A 113 -6.07 -7.46 -13.91
CA THR A 113 -6.88 -6.23 -13.89
C THR A 113 -8.07 -6.38 -12.96
N GLY A 114 -8.40 -5.33 -12.21
CA GLY A 114 -9.63 -5.22 -11.44
C GLY A 114 -10.71 -4.42 -12.17
N ASN A 115 -11.78 -4.07 -11.45
CA ASN A 115 -12.88 -3.28 -11.98
C ASN A 115 -12.49 -1.82 -12.22
N TRP A 116 -11.56 -1.26 -11.44
CA TRP A 116 -11.15 0.13 -11.60
C TRP A 116 -10.29 0.36 -12.83
N GLU A 117 -9.43 -0.60 -13.21
CA GLU A 117 -8.74 -0.52 -14.51
C GLU A 117 -9.73 -0.49 -15.68
N TYR A 118 -10.81 -1.27 -15.58
CA TYR A 118 -11.85 -1.34 -16.60
C TYR A 118 -12.71 -0.08 -16.63
N TRP A 119 -13.28 0.34 -15.49
CA TRP A 119 -14.14 1.53 -15.40
C TRP A 119 -13.37 2.83 -15.68
N GLY A 120 -12.11 2.88 -15.29
CA GLY A 120 -11.19 3.98 -15.55
C GLY A 120 -10.74 4.10 -17.00
N ASN A 121 -11.10 3.14 -17.86
CA ASN A 121 -10.61 3.00 -19.24
C ASN A 121 -9.08 3.11 -19.29
N VAL A 122 -8.40 2.40 -18.40
CA VAL A 122 -6.95 2.41 -18.28
C VAL A 122 -6.34 1.83 -19.56
N ASN A 123 -5.29 2.47 -20.07
CA ASN A 123 -4.54 1.95 -21.20
C ASN A 123 -3.80 0.67 -20.76
N LEU A 124 -4.43 -0.48 -21.02
CA LEU A 124 -3.92 -1.80 -20.63
C LEU A 124 -2.58 -2.14 -21.31
N GLN A 125 -2.33 -1.65 -22.52
CA GLN A 125 -1.03 -1.84 -23.16
C GLN A 125 0.07 -1.15 -22.35
N LYS A 126 -0.14 0.12 -22.00
CA LYS A 126 0.81 0.89 -21.19
C LYS A 126 1.01 0.25 -19.80
N LEU A 127 -0.08 -0.26 -19.21
CA LEU A 127 -0.03 -0.95 -17.92
C LEU A 127 0.80 -2.25 -18.03
N ASN A 128 0.54 -3.06 -19.05
CA ASN A 128 1.29 -4.28 -19.35
C ASN A 128 2.78 -3.99 -19.59
N ASP A 129 3.11 -2.95 -20.35
CA ASP A 129 4.50 -2.56 -20.62
C ASP A 129 5.24 -2.20 -19.32
N VAL A 130 4.56 -1.50 -18.40
CA VAL A 130 5.10 -1.16 -17.08
C VAL A 130 5.25 -2.39 -16.19
N TYR A 131 4.29 -3.31 -16.19
CA TYR A 131 4.42 -4.57 -15.47
C TYR A 131 5.59 -5.39 -16.01
N ALA A 132 5.66 -5.59 -17.33
CA ALA A 132 6.72 -6.36 -17.97
C ALA A 132 8.12 -5.79 -17.67
N LYS A 133 8.27 -4.46 -17.70
CA LYS A 133 9.52 -3.77 -17.31
C LYS A 133 9.97 -4.14 -15.88
N ASN A 134 9.04 -4.39 -14.96
CA ASN A 134 9.29 -4.65 -13.55
C ASN A 134 9.26 -6.15 -13.16
N ASN A 135 9.49 -7.04 -14.14
CA ASN A 135 9.39 -8.50 -13.96
C ASN A 135 8.02 -8.93 -13.44
N CYS A 136 6.98 -8.29 -13.98
CA CYS A 136 5.59 -8.59 -13.68
C CYS A 136 4.84 -8.98 -14.96
N GLN A 137 4.11 -10.08 -14.91
CA GLN A 137 3.25 -10.52 -16.00
C GLN A 137 1.79 -10.14 -15.68
N LEU A 138 1.15 -9.39 -16.59
CA LEU A 138 -0.28 -9.09 -16.55
C LEU A 138 -1.12 -10.20 -17.22
#